data_AF-A0A382P340-F1
#
_entry.id   AF-A0A382P340-F1
#
_cell.length_a   1.000
_cell.length_b   1.000
_cell.length_c   1.000
_cell.angle_alpha   90.00
_cell.angle_beta   90.00
_cell.angle_gamma   90.00
#
_symmetry.space_group_name_H-M   'P 1'
#
loop_
_entity.id
_entity.type
_entity.pdbx_description
1 polymer ?
#
loop_
_entity_poly.entity_id
_entity_poly.type
_entity_poly.pdbx_seq_one_letter_code
_entity_poly.pdbx_strand_id
1 'polypeptide(L)' 'MKKNITIIDYGSGNILSAQQSFARIIEINNLDANVKISRNPEEIKTSSHVVLPG' A
#
# COMPACT_ATOMS: atom_id res chain seq x y z
N MET A 1 0.91 16.66 -2.04
CA MET A 1 0.40 15.72 -3.06
C MET A 1 0.24 14.38 -2.37
N LYS A 2 -0.96 13.81 -2.39
CA LYS A 2 -1.30 12.60 -1.66
C LYS A 2 -0.43 11.42 -2.11
N LYS A 3 0.19 10.73 -1.14
CA LYS A 3 1.00 9.54 -1.44
C LYS A 3 0.09 8.33 -1.63
N ASN A 4 0.03 7.78 -2.84
CA ASN A 4 -0.70 6.54 -3.13
C ASN A 4 0.29 5.38 -3.09
N ILE A 5 0.27 4.62 -1.99
CA ILE A 5 1.17 3.49 -1.74
C ILE A 5 0.43 2.20 -2.13
N THR A 6 1.03 1.39 -2.98
CA THR A 6 0.50 0.07 -3.33
C THR A 6 1.46 -1.02 -2.87
N ILE A 7 0.95 -1.93 -2.05
CA ILE A 7 1.60 -3.20 -1.69
C ILE A 7 1.19 -4.22 -2.77
N ILE A 8 2.17 -4.84 -3.42
CA ILE A 8 1.87 -5.82 -4.48
C ILE A 8 1.26 -7.08 -3.87
N ASP A 9 0.13 -7.50 -4.42
CA ASP A 9 -0.46 -8.81 -4.14
C ASP A 9 0.06 -9.86 -5.11
N TYR A 10 0.91 -10.75 -4.62
CA TYR A 10 1.38 -11.93 -5.37
C TYR A 10 0.45 -13.14 -5.25
N GLY A 11 -0.63 -13.05 -4.47
CA GLY A 11 -1.58 -14.15 -4.23
C GLY A 11 -1.25 -15.04 -3.03
N SER A 12 -0.28 -14.66 -2.19
CA SER A 12 0.20 -15.45 -1.03
C SER A 12 -0.69 -15.34 0.23
N GLY A 13 -1.63 -14.38 0.27
CA GLY A 13 -2.59 -14.24 1.37
C GLY A 13 -2.04 -13.72 2.71
N ASN A 14 -0.75 -13.37 2.79
CA ASN A 14 -0.07 -13.03 4.05
C ASN A 14 0.31 -11.53 4.19
N ILE A 15 -0.31 -10.65 3.41
CA ILE A 15 0.09 -9.22 3.30
C ILE A 15 -0.88 -8.23 3.98
N LEU A 16 -1.99 -8.73 4.54
CA LEU A 16 -2.99 -7.88 5.20
C LEU A 16 -2.41 -7.14 6.42
N SER A 17 -1.57 -7.81 7.21
CA SER A 17 -0.92 -7.22 8.38
C SER A 17 -0.02 -6.04 7.99
N ALA A 18 0.73 -6.15 6.88
CA ALA A 18 1.55 -5.06 6.37
C ALA A 18 0.70 -3.84 6.00
N GLN A 19 -0.41 -4.03 5.29
CA GLN A 19 -1.32 -2.93 4.95
C GLN A 19 -1.90 -2.24 6.20
N GLN A 20 -2.29 -3.02 7.21
CA GLN A 20 -2.80 -2.48 8.48
C GLN A 20 -1.74 -1.66 9.22
N SER A 21 -0.49 -2.12 9.27
CA SER A 21 0.61 -1.36 9.87
C SER A 21 0.84 0.00 9.18
N PHE A 22 0.82 0.03 7.84
CA PHE A 22 0.90 1.28 7.09
C PHE A 22 -0.28 2.20 7.38
N ALA A 23 -1.51 1.68 7.34
CA ALA A 23 -2.73 2.46 7.60
C ALA A 23 -2.67 3.09 9.01
N ARG A 24 -2.22 2.33 10.01
CA ARG A 24 -2.09 2.82 11.39
C ARG A 24 -1.09 3.96 11.52
N ILE A 25 0.06 3.87 10.88
CA ILE A 25 1.10 4.92 10.93
C ILE A 25 0.69 6.18 10.16
N ILE A 26 -0.02 6.02 9.04
CA ILE A 26 -0.60 7.13 8.28
C ILE A 26 -1.56 7.94 9.16
N GLU A 27 -2.43 7.25 9.90
CA GLU A 27 -3.38 7.86 10.83
C GLU A 27 -2.66 8.54 12.01
N ILE A 28 -1.78 7.83 12.73
CA ILE A 28 -1.06 8.37 13.91
C ILE A 28 -0.31 9.66 13.59
N ASN A 29 0.32 9.72 12.41
CA ASN A 29 1.17 10.86 12.02
C ASN A 29 0.44 11.87 11.15
N ASN A 30 -0.87 11.72 10.96
CA ASN A 30 -1.71 12.57 10.10
C ASN A 30 -1.09 12.82 8.71
N LEU A 31 -0.62 11.75 8.06
CA LEU A 31 0.04 11.83 6.76
C LEU A 31 -0.99 11.92 5.63
N ASP A 32 -0.75 12.79 4.65
CA ASP A 32 -1.50 12.82 3.38
C ASP A 32 -1.10 11.64 2.49
N ALA A 33 -1.55 10.44 2.87
CA ALA A 33 -1.21 9.18 2.24
C ALA A 33 -2.37 8.20 2.27
N ASN A 34 -2.35 7.22 1.37
CA ASN A 34 -3.23 6.06 1.38
C ASN A 34 -2.41 4.81 1.04
N VAL A 35 -2.79 3.67 1.60
CA VAL A 35 -2.19 2.37 1.31
C VAL A 35 -3.25 1.39 0.84
N LYS A 36 -2.94 0.65 -0.23
CA LYS A 36 -3.78 -0.44 -0.72
C LYS A 36 -2.95 -1.66 -1.08
N ILE A 37 -3.62 -2.81 -1.11
CA ILE A 37 -3.10 -4.04 -1.69
C ILE A 37 -3.67 -4.16 -3.10
N SER A 38 -2.84 -4.42 -4.10
CA SER A 38 -3.33 -4.61 -5.47
C SER A 38 -2.40 -5.49 -6.31
N ARG A 39 -3.01 -6.24 -7.23
CA ARG A 39 -2.35 -6.96 -8.33
C ARG A 39 -2.67 -6.38 -9.70
N ASN A 40 -3.46 -5.29 -9.74
CA ASN A 40 -3.88 -4.65 -10.98
C ASN A 40 -2.75 -3.75 -11.52
N PRO A 41 -2.19 -4.01 -12.72
CA PRO A 41 -1.09 -3.24 -13.27
C PRO A 41 -1.37 -1.73 -13.39
N GLU A 42 -2.60 -1.34 -13.75
CA GLU A 42 -2.96 0.08 -13.90
C GLU A 42 -2.97 0.82 -12.56
N GLU A 43 -3.38 0.12 -11.51
CA GLU A 43 -3.33 0.63 -10.15
C GLU A 43 -1.90 0.76 -9.62
N ILE A 44 -1.02 -0.18 -9.96
CA ILE A 44 0.40 -0.14 -9.61
C ILE A 44 1.10 1.01 -10.36
N LYS A 45 0.84 1.14 -11.66
CA LYS A 45 1.42 2.19 -12.52
C LYS A 45 1.09 3.61 -12.06
N THR A 46 -0.09 3.82 -11.49
CA THR A 46 -0.56 5.12 -10.98
C THR A 46 -0.16 5.40 -9.53
N SER A 47 0.53 4.46 -8.88
CA SER A 47 0.98 4.61 -7.49
C SER A 47 2.18 5.53 -7.40
N SER A 48 2.26 6.32 -6.33
CA SER A 48 3.45 7.13 -6.07
C SER A 48 4.59 6.31 -5.47
N HIS A 49 4.27 5.23 -4.75
CA HIS A 49 5.23 4.30 -4.17
C HIS A 49 4.71 2.87 -4.29
N VAL A 50 5.62 1.93 -4.51
CA VAL A 50 5.33 0.49 -4.59
C VAL A 50 6.10 -0.23 -3.49
N VAL A 51 5.42 -1.11 -2.76
CA VAL A 51 6.01 -1.98 -1.75
C VAL A 51 5.99 -3.40 -2.29
N LEU A 52 7.16 -4.03 -2.32
CA LEU A 52 7.33 -5.43 -2.70
C LEU A 52 7.39 -6.25 -1.40
N PRO A 53 6.29 -6.90 -0.99
CA PRO A 53 6.36 -7.88 0.10
C PRO A 53 7.24 -9.06 -0.34
N GLY A 54 7.78 -9.80 0.62
CA GLY A 54 8.70 -10.93 0.36
C GLY A 54 8.15 -11.97 -0.60
#